data_AF-A0A820FUW2-F1
#
_entry.id   AF-A0A820FUW2-F1
#
_cell.length_a   1.000
_cell.length_b   1.000
_cell.length_c   1.000
_cell.angle_alpha   90.00
_cell.angle_beta   90.00
_cell.angle_gamma   90.00
#
_symmetry.space_group_name_H-M   'P 1'
#
loop_
_entity.id
_entity.type
_entity.pdbx_description
1 polymer ?
#
loop_
_entity_poly.entity_id
_entity_poly.type
_entity_poly.pdbx_seq_one_letter_code
_entity_poly.pdbx_strand_id
1 'polypeptide(L)'
;RGIQLRVWLNEQNNSTTNTCLCPPSYYGDHCQNQNQRVSLTMAFRVMSDSRSTLFTIIISLIDDSEQRIIHSYEQLSYLSVRDCKTKFNVYLVYSNRPKSQTRNYSIHVDIYEKISLNYRASFLYPIEFPFLPVHRLAFIVTIPSSKDFIESCSNSKCIHGKCVMYSNSRDHSTYCQCNAGWSGQYCTIPYNCNCSSDSKCIGLSSHNRSICVCPMNRFGYRCLLTDPICQRNNHSMCLNGGTCIPADEYALPHKKFYCICPIGYIGERCEIAEKKIHILFEKNIIISQVIFIHFLEIIKEMNPKRSTILKTVPIQQDSLTIYWSLPFHLIFIEFKNKNYYLAAIKRTYKQSATYSTTVKSSDHCPNINQLFNKTFVQMHIIRRIKYYHLPCQQHSLNLSCFYDD
;
A
#
# COMPACT_ATOMS: atom_id res chain seq x y z
N ARG A 1 5.70 28.89 -15.52
CA ARG A 1 5.32 30.21 -14.98
C ARG A 1 5.87 30.27 -13.56
N GLY A 2 6.87 31.11 -13.31
CA GLY A 2 7.43 31.35 -11.98
C GLY A 2 6.73 32.52 -11.29
N ILE A 3 6.99 32.69 -9.99
CA ILE A 3 6.49 33.84 -9.22
C ILE A 3 7.61 34.88 -9.17
N GLN A 4 7.37 36.07 -9.74
CA GLN A 4 8.32 37.17 -9.66
C GLN A 4 8.39 37.71 -8.23
N LEU A 5 9.60 37.91 -7.74
CA LEU A 5 9.91 38.48 -6.44
C LEU A 5 10.86 39.66 -6.61
N ARG A 6 10.74 40.62 -5.69
CA ARG A 6 11.73 41.67 -5.49
C ARG A 6 12.46 41.39 -4.18
N VAL A 7 13.75 41.09 -4.27
CA VAL A 7 14.62 40.81 -3.12
C VAL A 7 15.36 42.09 -2.76
N TRP A 8 15.33 42.42 -1.48
CA TRP A 8 16.07 43.55 -0.92
C TRP A 8 17.49 43.06 -0.60
N LEU A 9 18.48 43.64 -1.28
CA LEU A 9 19.90 43.31 -1.05
C LEU A 9 20.48 44.10 0.12
N ASN A 10 20.06 45.35 0.27
CA ASN A 10 20.43 46.21 1.39
C ASN A 10 19.28 47.17 1.71
N GLU A 11 18.73 47.05 2.92
CA GLU A 11 17.63 47.89 3.39
C GLU A 11 18.04 49.37 3.54
N GLN A 12 19.30 49.66 3.85
CA GLN A 12 19.76 51.03 4.09
C GLN A 12 19.92 51.85 2.79
N ASN A 13 20.24 51.18 1.68
CA ASN A 13 20.46 51.82 0.39
C ASN A 13 19.29 51.65 -0.60
N ASN A 14 18.15 51.10 -0.16
CA ASN A 14 17.01 50.74 -1.01
C ASN A 14 17.42 49.93 -2.26
N SER A 15 18.45 49.10 -2.15
CA SER A 15 18.95 48.30 -3.28
C SER A 15 18.10 47.04 -3.43
N THR A 16 17.41 46.92 -4.56
CA THR A 16 16.54 45.77 -4.85
C THR A 16 16.92 45.08 -6.15
N THR A 17 16.79 43.77 -6.20
CA THR A 17 16.89 42.98 -7.42
C THR A 17 15.60 42.19 -7.67
N ASN A 18 15.23 42.04 -8.93
CA ASN A 18 14.12 41.19 -9.30
C ASN A 18 14.65 39.77 -9.56
N THR A 19 13.97 38.77 -9.03
CA THR A 19 14.24 37.34 -9.26
C THR A 19 12.93 36.59 -9.40
N CYS A 20 12.98 35.31 -9.77
CA CYS A 20 11.79 34.45 -9.86
C CYS A 20 11.93 33.22 -8.99
N LEU A 21 10.89 32.93 -8.20
CA LEU A 21 10.69 31.59 -7.65
C LEU A 21 10.20 30.67 -8.76
N CYS A 22 11.08 29.79 -9.20
CA CYS A 22 10.78 28.82 -10.25
C CYS A 22 10.20 27.53 -9.68
N PRO A 23 9.21 26.94 -10.36
CA PRO A 23 8.82 25.56 -10.05
C PRO A 23 10.01 24.62 -10.32
N PRO A 24 10.07 23.43 -9.70
CA PRO A 24 11.23 22.53 -9.78
C PRO A 24 11.68 22.14 -11.20
N SER A 25 10.77 22.26 -12.17
CA SER A 25 11.02 21.98 -13.59
C SER A 25 11.82 23.06 -14.33
N TYR A 26 12.04 24.24 -13.72
CA TYR A 26 12.71 25.38 -14.35
C TYR A 26 13.67 26.08 -13.39
N TYR A 27 14.61 26.86 -13.91
CA TYR A 27 15.55 27.66 -13.14
C TYR A 27 16.03 28.90 -13.91
N GLY A 28 16.78 29.76 -13.22
CA GLY A 28 17.24 31.07 -13.71
C GLY A 28 16.35 32.21 -13.20
N ASP A 29 16.82 33.44 -13.30
CA ASP A 29 16.14 34.62 -12.72
C ASP A 29 14.77 34.92 -13.33
N HIS A 30 14.48 34.32 -14.49
CA HIS A 30 13.19 34.41 -15.19
C HIS A 30 12.55 33.02 -15.40
N CYS A 31 13.07 31.98 -14.75
CA CYS A 31 12.69 30.58 -15.00
C CYS A 31 12.82 30.17 -16.47
N GLN A 32 13.79 30.75 -17.17
CA GLN A 32 13.99 30.60 -18.60
C GLN A 32 14.61 29.25 -18.98
N ASN A 33 15.34 28.62 -18.05
CA ASN A 33 16.04 27.38 -18.29
C ASN A 33 15.23 26.19 -17.79
N GLN A 34 15.15 25.13 -18.58
CA GLN A 34 14.50 23.89 -18.16
C GLN A 34 15.45 23.05 -17.31
N ASN A 35 14.96 22.58 -16.16
CA ASN A 35 15.72 21.71 -15.29
C ASN A 35 15.70 20.27 -15.82
N GLN A 36 16.89 19.66 -15.86
CA GLN A 36 17.01 18.22 -16.12
C GLN A 36 16.45 17.47 -14.91
N ARG A 37 15.60 16.48 -15.14
CA ARG A 37 14.84 15.85 -14.05
C ARG A 37 14.32 14.46 -14.41
N VAL A 38 13.88 13.76 -13.38
CA VAL A 38 13.10 12.53 -13.47
C VAL A 38 11.67 12.85 -13.06
N SER A 39 10.73 12.61 -13.96
CA SER A 39 9.29 12.66 -13.75
C SER A 39 8.80 11.23 -13.54
N LEU A 40 8.38 10.92 -12.33
CA LEU A 40 8.12 9.57 -11.88
C LEU A 40 6.64 9.41 -11.52
N THR A 41 6.00 8.36 -12.02
CA THR A 41 4.66 7.96 -11.59
C THR A 41 4.73 6.59 -10.90
N MET A 42 4.44 6.55 -9.61
CA MET A 42 4.47 5.31 -8.82
C MET A 42 3.09 4.92 -8.31
N ALA A 43 2.80 3.63 -8.35
CA ALA A 43 1.66 3.03 -7.66
C ALA A 43 2.17 1.93 -6.72
N PHE A 44 1.54 1.79 -5.56
CA PHE A 44 1.95 0.83 -4.54
C PHE A 44 0.87 -0.22 -4.32
N ARG A 45 1.30 -1.47 -4.10
CA ARG A 45 0.47 -2.61 -3.72
C ARG A 45 1.02 -3.23 -2.46
N VAL A 46 0.15 -3.73 -1.59
CA VAL A 46 0.55 -4.30 -0.30
C VAL A 46 -0.07 -5.68 -0.11
N MET A 47 0.69 -6.56 0.53
CA MET A 47 0.21 -7.88 0.95
C MET A 47 -0.94 -7.79 1.95
N SER A 48 -1.76 -8.84 2.04
CA SER A 48 -3.00 -8.84 2.82
C SER A 48 -2.80 -8.59 4.32
N ASP A 49 -1.67 -9.02 4.87
CA ASP A 49 -1.30 -8.89 6.28
C ASP A 49 -0.96 -7.45 6.69
N SER A 50 -0.65 -6.58 5.72
CA SER A 50 -0.14 -5.23 5.98
C SER A 50 -1.07 -4.13 5.46
N ARG A 51 -2.35 -4.46 5.18
CA ARG A 51 -3.33 -3.50 4.62
C ARG A 51 -3.60 -2.30 5.53
N SER A 52 -3.60 -2.51 6.84
CA SER A 52 -3.80 -1.46 7.85
C SER A 52 -2.49 -0.80 8.30
N THR A 53 -1.35 -1.20 7.73
CA THR A 53 -0.05 -0.61 8.06
C THR A 53 0.13 0.69 7.29
N LEU A 54 0.44 1.75 8.03
CA LEU A 54 0.82 3.04 7.46
C LEU A 54 2.32 3.01 7.14
N PHE A 55 2.67 3.26 5.89
CA PHE A 55 4.05 3.31 5.43
C PHE A 55 4.51 4.75 5.20
N THR A 56 5.80 4.99 5.43
CA THR A 56 6.55 6.14 4.91
C THR A 56 7.44 5.64 3.78
N ILE A 57 7.28 6.19 2.59
CA ILE A 57 8.02 5.80 1.40
C ILE A 57 8.92 6.97 1.00
N ILE A 58 10.20 6.68 0.85
CA ILE A 58 11.23 7.66 0.50
C ILE A 58 11.78 7.31 -0.86
N ILE A 59 11.60 8.22 -1.81
CA ILE A 59 11.97 8.04 -3.21
C ILE A 59 13.12 8.99 -3.49
N SER A 60 14.30 8.46 -3.75
CA SER A 60 15.54 9.22 -3.90
C SER A 60 16.12 9.05 -5.30
N LEU A 61 16.63 10.15 -5.87
CA LEU A 61 17.51 10.10 -7.03
C LEU A 61 18.95 9.99 -6.54
N ILE A 62 19.58 8.86 -6.82
CA ILE A 62 20.92 8.55 -6.33
C ILE A 62 21.93 8.42 -7.48
N ASP A 63 23.19 8.62 -7.11
CA ASP A 63 24.38 8.33 -7.91
C ASP A 63 25.31 7.47 -7.06
N ASP A 64 25.64 6.28 -7.55
CA ASP A 64 26.50 5.29 -6.90
C ASP A 64 27.82 5.06 -7.68
N SER A 65 28.21 5.97 -8.59
CA SER A 65 29.41 5.80 -9.43
C SER A 65 30.74 5.82 -8.67
N GLU A 66 30.83 6.60 -7.59
CA GLU A 66 32.04 6.71 -6.75
C GLU A 66 31.69 6.65 -5.27
N GLN A 67 30.95 7.67 -4.81
CA GLN A 67 30.34 7.72 -3.50
C GLN A 67 28.83 7.84 -3.69
N ARG A 68 28.08 7.18 -2.81
CA ARG A 68 26.63 7.26 -2.80
C ARG A 68 26.18 8.69 -2.48
N ILE A 69 25.64 9.38 -3.47
CA ILE A 69 25.13 10.74 -3.37
C ILE A 69 23.63 10.75 -3.63
N ILE A 70 22.87 11.39 -2.75
CA ILE A 70 21.43 11.59 -2.93
C ILE A 70 21.20 13.00 -3.51
N HIS A 71 20.88 13.10 -4.80
CA HIS A 71 20.70 14.39 -5.48
C HIS A 71 19.45 15.11 -4.98
N SER A 72 18.32 14.41 -4.96
CA SER A 72 17.04 14.87 -4.43
C SER A 72 16.24 13.66 -3.94
N TYR A 73 15.25 13.93 -3.10
CA TYR A 73 14.36 12.91 -2.58
C TYR A 73 12.97 13.49 -2.35
N GLU A 74 11.98 12.61 -2.34
CA GLU A 74 10.60 12.89 -1.98
C GLU A 74 10.18 11.89 -0.91
N GLN A 75 9.35 12.33 0.04
CA GLN A 75 8.80 11.47 1.08
C GLN A 75 7.28 11.57 1.06
N LEU A 76 6.61 10.42 1.04
CA LEU A 76 5.15 10.33 1.07
C LEU A 76 4.70 9.27 2.09
N SER A 77 3.47 9.40 2.60
CA SER A 77 2.86 8.33 3.39
C SER A 77 1.81 7.59 2.59
N TYR A 78 1.79 6.27 2.75
CA TYR A 78 0.92 5.38 2.01
C TYR A 78 0.17 4.45 2.98
N LEU A 79 -1.16 4.38 2.82
CA LEU A 79 -2.02 3.44 3.52
C LEU A 79 -2.90 2.71 2.49
N SER A 80 -2.79 1.38 2.41
CA SER A 80 -3.48 0.60 1.36
C SER A 80 -5.00 0.81 1.34
N VAL A 81 -5.64 0.97 2.50
CA VAL A 81 -7.10 1.18 2.59
C VAL A 81 -7.52 2.50 1.93
N ARG A 82 -6.65 3.51 1.95
CA ARG A 82 -6.88 4.86 1.40
C ARG A 82 -6.37 4.97 -0.04
N ASP A 83 -5.17 4.45 -0.29
CA ASP A 83 -4.32 4.83 -1.42
C ASP A 83 -4.14 3.72 -2.47
N CYS A 84 -4.81 2.59 -2.36
CA CYS A 84 -4.60 1.47 -3.30
C CYS A 84 -4.85 1.82 -4.78
N LYS A 85 -5.62 2.88 -5.06
CA LYS A 85 -5.92 3.36 -6.42
C LYS A 85 -5.15 4.63 -6.80
N THR A 86 -4.42 5.24 -5.87
CA THR A 86 -3.73 6.50 -6.12
C THR A 86 -2.42 6.26 -6.88
N LYS A 87 -2.14 7.15 -7.83
CA LYS A 87 -0.87 7.20 -8.55
C LYS A 87 -0.12 8.44 -8.07
N PHE A 88 1.06 8.25 -7.51
CA PHE A 88 1.89 9.32 -6.97
C PHE A 88 2.80 9.85 -8.06
N ASN A 89 2.72 11.15 -8.34
CA ASN A 89 3.58 11.82 -9.31
C ASN A 89 4.67 12.59 -8.57
N VAL A 90 5.92 12.19 -8.77
CA VAL A 90 7.10 12.72 -8.07
C VAL A 90 8.08 13.29 -9.08
N TYR A 91 8.69 14.43 -8.74
CA TYR A 91 9.71 15.07 -9.58
C TYR A 91 11.04 15.09 -8.83
N LEU A 92 12.01 14.33 -9.31
CA LEU A 92 13.37 14.30 -8.76
C LEU A 92 14.30 15.11 -9.66
N VAL A 93 15.12 15.98 -9.06
CA VAL A 93 16.04 16.88 -9.75
C VAL A 93 17.49 16.49 -9.48
N TYR A 94 18.34 16.64 -10.49
CA TYR A 94 19.78 16.48 -10.32
C TYR A 94 20.35 17.71 -9.59
N SER A 95 21.32 17.51 -8.70
CA SER A 95 21.96 18.61 -7.97
C SER A 95 22.79 19.50 -8.87
N ASN A 96 23.40 18.90 -9.90
CA ASN A 96 24.26 19.58 -10.85
C ASN A 96 23.46 19.89 -12.11
N ARG A 97 23.66 21.09 -12.65
CA ARG A 97 23.01 21.58 -13.87
C ARG A 97 24.10 22.03 -14.85
N PRO A 98 24.35 21.30 -15.95
CA PRO A 98 23.75 20.02 -16.33
C PRO A 98 24.22 18.84 -15.46
N LYS A 99 23.48 17.72 -15.49
CA LYS A 99 23.91 16.46 -14.88
C LYS A 99 25.14 15.91 -15.62
N SER A 100 25.96 15.13 -14.92
CA SER A 100 27.12 14.49 -15.55
C SER A 100 26.66 13.34 -16.46
N GLN A 101 27.22 13.24 -17.65
CA GLN A 101 26.92 12.13 -18.56
C GLN A 101 27.69 10.85 -18.22
N THR A 102 28.74 10.96 -17.40
CA THR A 102 29.62 9.83 -17.00
C THR A 102 29.12 9.09 -15.77
N ARG A 103 28.11 9.62 -15.08
CA ARG A 103 27.60 9.07 -13.81
C ARG A 103 26.38 8.18 -14.04
N ASN A 104 26.26 7.16 -13.21
CA ASN A 104 25.18 6.19 -13.27
C ASN A 104 24.11 6.53 -12.24
N TYR A 105 23.02 7.11 -12.72
CA TYR A 105 21.90 7.51 -11.89
C TYR A 105 20.87 6.41 -11.74
N SER A 106 20.29 6.30 -10.55
CA SER A 106 19.21 5.36 -10.25
C SER A 106 18.17 5.99 -9.34
N ILE A 107 16.95 5.46 -9.38
CA ILE A 107 15.91 5.76 -8.40
C ILE A 107 15.99 4.70 -7.31
N HIS A 108 16.17 5.15 -6.08
CA HIS A 108 16.19 4.31 -4.89
C HIS A 108 14.93 4.57 -4.07
N VAL A 109 14.18 3.52 -3.75
CA VAL A 109 12.96 3.61 -2.96
C VAL A 109 13.13 2.84 -1.67
N ASP A 110 13.06 3.53 -0.54
CA ASP A 110 13.04 2.92 0.79
C ASP A 110 11.64 2.96 1.38
N ILE A 111 11.25 1.88 2.06
CA ILE A 111 9.95 1.75 2.69
C ILE A 111 10.12 1.48 4.19
N TYR A 112 9.48 2.31 5.00
CA TYR A 112 9.43 2.18 6.46
C TYR A 112 7.99 2.08 6.92
N GLU A 113 7.74 1.37 8.02
CA GLU A 113 6.49 1.51 8.78
C GLU A 113 6.52 2.86 9.51
N LYS A 114 5.47 3.67 9.36
CA LYS A 114 5.45 5.06 9.87
C LYS A 114 5.37 5.14 11.41
N ILE A 115 4.79 4.12 12.05
CA ILE A 115 4.60 4.09 13.51
C ILE A 115 5.85 3.56 14.21
N SER A 116 6.34 2.38 13.81
CA SER A 116 7.48 1.70 14.43
C SER A 116 8.83 2.17 13.89
N LEU A 117 8.86 2.88 12.74
CA LEU A 117 10.07 3.19 11.97
C LEU A 117 10.88 1.95 11.54
N ASN A 118 10.21 0.79 11.54
CA ASN A 118 10.79 -0.47 11.06
C ASN A 118 10.99 -0.39 9.55
N TYR A 119 12.16 -0.81 9.11
CA TYR A 119 12.50 -0.89 7.69
C TYR A 119 11.84 -2.11 7.06
N ARG A 120 11.26 -1.96 5.87
CA ARG A 120 10.51 -3.02 5.18
C ARG A 120 11.20 -3.55 3.94
N ALA A 121 11.62 -2.65 3.06
CA ALA A 121 12.20 -3.02 1.78
C ALA A 121 12.88 -1.83 1.10
N SER A 122 13.77 -2.15 0.18
CA SER A 122 14.35 -1.23 -0.79
C SER A 122 14.12 -1.70 -2.21
N PHE A 123 13.96 -0.76 -3.14
CA PHE A 123 13.92 -1.01 -4.57
C PHE A 123 14.92 -0.12 -5.29
N LEU A 124 15.55 -0.65 -6.34
CA LEU A 124 16.47 0.10 -7.20
C LEU A 124 16.00 0.05 -8.65
N TYR A 125 15.80 1.21 -9.26
CA TYR A 125 15.43 1.34 -10.67
C TYR A 125 16.50 2.15 -11.40
N PRO A 126 17.35 1.52 -12.23
CA PRO A 126 18.36 2.25 -13.00
C PRO A 126 17.72 3.21 -14.00
N ILE A 127 18.33 4.37 -14.21
CA ILE A 127 17.89 5.32 -15.22
C ILE A 127 18.63 5.03 -16.52
N GLU A 128 17.92 4.41 -17.45
CA GLU A 128 18.44 4.14 -18.79
C GLU A 128 18.52 5.46 -19.60
N PHE A 129 19.49 5.55 -20.50
CA PHE A 129 19.68 6.69 -21.43
C PHE A 129 20.01 8.02 -20.72
N PRO A 130 21.23 8.17 -20.17
CA PRO A 130 21.62 9.37 -19.42
C PRO A 130 21.62 10.66 -20.25
N PHE A 131 21.66 10.57 -21.59
CA PHE A 131 21.62 11.73 -22.48
C PHE A 131 20.27 12.48 -22.48
N LEU A 132 19.18 11.83 -22.08
CA LEU A 132 17.87 12.49 -22.06
C LEU A 132 17.81 13.55 -20.94
N PRO A 133 17.35 14.78 -21.24
CA PRO A 133 17.22 15.84 -20.24
C PRO A 133 16.07 15.57 -19.26
N VAL A 134 15.00 14.90 -19.72
CA VAL A 134 13.85 14.56 -18.88
C VAL A 134 13.51 13.08 -19.06
N HIS A 135 13.53 12.34 -17.96
CA HIS A 135 13.13 10.95 -17.90
C HIS A 135 11.69 10.84 -17.41
N ARG A 136 10.82 10.13 -18.14
CA ARG A 136 9.45 9.83 -17.70
C ARG A 136 9.36 8.34 -17.40
N LEU A 137 9.27 8.00 -16.12
CA LEU A 137 9.31 6.62 -15.65
C LEU A 137 8.06 6.29 -14.85
N ALA A 138 7.59 5.05 -14.94
CA ALA A 138 6.42 4.60 -14.21
C ALA A 138 6.62 3.19 -13.66
N PHE A 139 6.33 3.00 -12.38
CA PHE A 139 6.53 1.71 -11.70
C PHE A 139 5.35 1.36 -10.80
N ILE A 140 5.09 0.05 -10.69
CA ILE A 140 4.21 -0.53 -9.68
C ILE A 140 5.08 -1.26 -8.66
N VAL A 141 5.13 -0.77 -7.43
CA VAL A 141 5.95 -1.32 -6.37
C VAL A 141 5.07 -2.17 -5.45
N THR A 142 5.47 -3.43 -5.22
CA THR A 142 4.76 -4.33 -4.30
C THR A 142 5.52 -4.39 -2.98
N ILE A 143 4.90 -3.91 -1.91
CA ILE A 143 5.48 -3.88 -0.56
C ILE A 143 5.33 -5.28 0.06
N PRO A 144 6.43 -5.91 0.51
CA PRO A 144 6.42 -7.25 1.08
C PRO A 144 5.69 -7.33 2.43
N SER A 145 5.36 -8.56 2.82
CA SER A 145 4.74 -8.90 4.11
C SER A 145 5.69 -8.58 5.28
N SER A 146 5.11 -8.43 6.47
CA SER A 146 5.87 -8.30 7.72
C SER A 146 6.69 -9.54 8.06
N LYS A 147 6.29 -10.68 7.53
CA LYS A 147 6.90 -11.98 7.77
C LYS A 147 8.02 -12.28 6.78
N ASP A 148 8.11 -11.50 5.71
CA ASP A 148 9.19 -11.65 4.74
C ASP A 148 10.45 -11.11 5.41
N PHE A 149 11.41 -12.01 5.64
CA PHE A 149 12.70 -11.60 6.17
C PHE A 149 13.40 -10.76 5.11
N ILE A 150 13.90 -9.59 5.52
CA ILE A 150 14.88 -8.86 4.72
C ILE A 150 16.11 -9.75 4.72
N GLU A 151 16.39 -10.39 3.57
CA GLU A 151 17.56 -11.23 3.43
C GLU A 151 18.81 -10.39 3.71
N SER A 152 19.46 -10.71 4.84
CA SER A 152 20.70 -10.07 5.25
C SER A 152 21.81 -10.63 4.37
N CYS A 153 22.53 -9.74 3.69
CA CYS A 153 23.70 -10.12 2.92
C CYS A 153 24.96 -10.15 3.79
N SER A 154 25.83 -11.13 3.52
CA SER A 154 27.12 -11.31 4.18
C SER A 154 28.20 -10.41 3.57
N ASN A 155 27.94 -9.11 3.42
CA ASN A 155 28.92 -8.18 2.87
C ASN A 155 29.69 -7.48 4.02
N SER A 156 30.96 -7.84 4.19
CA SER A 156 31.85 -7.28 5.22
C SER A 156 32.27 -5.82 4.96
N LYS A 157 31.88 -5.23 3.82
CA LYS A 157 32.28 -3.85 3.46
C LYS A 157 31.46 -2.76 4.17
N CYS A 158 30.27 -3.06 4.69
CA CYS A 158 29.46 -2.07 5.40
C CYS A 158 30.02 -1.90 6.83
N ILE A 159 30.69 -0.78 7.11
CA ILE A 159 31.35 -0.57 8.41
C ILE A 159 30.34 -0.11 9.48
N HIS A 160 29.70 1.04 9.28
CA HIS A 160 28.72 1.60 10.21
C HIS A 160 27.31 1.49 9.67
N GLY A 161 26.90 0.27 9.35
CA GLY A 161 25.58 0.01 8.79
C GLY A 161 25.35 -1.48 8.61
N LYS A 162 24.25 -1.80 7.96
CA LYS A 162 23.90 -3.17 7.61
C LYS A 162 23.77 -3.34 6.10
N CYS A 163 24.18 -4.50 5.60
CA CYS A 163 23.99 -4.86 4.21
C CYS A 163 22.52 -5.21 3.97
N VAL A 164 21.92 -4.65 2.92
CA VAL A 164 20.53 -4.88 2.54
C VAL A 164 20.45 -5.21 1.05
N MET A 165 19.64 -6.21 0.71
CA MET A 165 19.38 -6.58 -0.68
C MET A 165 18.16 -5.84 -1.24
N TYR A 166 18.24 -5.47 -2.52
CA TYR A 166 17.12 -4.86 -3.24
C TYR A 166 16.05 -5.88 -3.58
N SER A 167 14.79 -5.61 -3.18
CA SER A 167 13.68 -6.55 -3.33
C SER A 167 13.26 -6.81 -4.79
N ASN A 168 13.62 -5.92 -5.73
CA ASN A 168 13.37 -6.11 -7.16
C ASN A 168 14.59 -6.61 -7.94
N SER A 169 15.71 -6.87 -7.27
CA SER A 169 16.93 -7.28 -7.97
C SER A 169 16.92 -8.78 -8.25
N ARG A 170 17.14 -9.16 -9.51
CA ARG A 170 17.36 -10.56 -9.91
C ARG A 170 18.79 -11.00 -9.62
N ASP A 171 19.73 -10.06 -9.63
CA ASP A 171 21.16 -10.30 -9.47
C ASP A 171 21.61 -10.17 -8.01
N HIS A 172 20.66 -10.16 -7.05
CA HIS A 172 20.92 -9.99 -5.62
C HIS A 172 21.76 -8.73 -5.33
N SER A 173 21.53 -7.65 -6.08
CA SER A 173 22.25 -6.40 -5.84
C SER A 173 21.96 -5.88 -4.43
N THR A 174 23.02 -5.38 -3.79
CA THR A 174 23.01 -4.99 -2.38
C THR A 174 23.49 -3.57 -2.20
N TYR A 175 23.16 -2.97 -1.06
CA TYR A 175 23.71 -1.68 -0.63
C TYR A 175 23.87 -1.64 0.89
N CYS A 176 24.68 -0.71 1.38
CA CYS A 176 24.81 -0.49 2.82
C CYS A 176 23.76 0.50 3.31
N GLN A 177 22.85 0.05 4.16
CA GLN A 177 21.95 0.91 4.92
C GLN A 177 22.72 1.44 6.15
N CYS A 178 23.12 2.70 6.10
CA CYS A 178 23.97 3.31 7.11
C CYS A 178 23.21 3.63 8.41
N ASN A 179 23.94 3.55 9.52
CA ASN A 179 23.48 4.02 10.81
C ASN A 179 23.42 5.56 10.82
N ALA A 180 22.65 6.13 11.75
CA ALA A 180 22.54 7.57 11.90
C ALA A 180 23.92 8.22 12.09
N GLY A 181 24.19 9.28 11.34
CA GLY A 181 25.49 9.99 11.35
C GLY A 181 26.55 9.40 10.42
N TRP A 182 26.23 8.35 9.65
CA TRP A 182 27.15 7.74 8.69
C TRP A 182 26.57 7.72 7.27
N SER A 183 27.43 7.94 6.28
CA SER A 183 27.05 8.04 4.87
C SER A 183 28.14 7.47 3.95
N GLY A 184 27.90 7.55 2.64
CA GLY A 184 28.76 6.97 1.61
C GLY A 184 28.38 5.54 1.25
N GLN A 185 29.00 5.00 0.21
CA GLN A 185 28.66 3.69 -0.34
C GLN A 185 28.83 2.55 0.69
N TYR A 186 29.80 2.70 1.60
CA TYR A 186 30.18 1.71 2.60
C TYR A 186 29.95 2.19 4.05
N CYS A 187 29.21 3.29 4.24
CA CYS A 187 28.95 3.88 5.57
C CYS A 187 30.22 4.27 6.33
N THR A 188 31.17 4.90 5.64
CA THR A 188 32.47 5.31 6.19
C THR A 188 32.61 6.81 6.39
N ILE A 189 31.68 7.61 5.86
CA ILE A 189 31.75 9.07 5.89
C ILE A 189 30.89 9.59 7.05
N PRO A 190 31.49 10.14 8.12
CA PRO A 190 30.75 10.66 9.25
C PRO A 190 30.09 12.01 8.90
N TYR A 191 28.92 12.26 9.48
CA TYR A 191 28.26 13.55 9.40
C TYR A 191 27.38 13.82 10.63
N ASN A 192 27.07 15.09 10.88
CA ASN A 192 26.16 15.45 11.95
C ASN A 192 24.70 15.39 11.48
N CYS A 193 23.90 14.54 12.12
CA CYS A 193 22.49 14.41 11.79
C CYS A 193 21.63 15.39 12.59
N ASN A 194 20.91 16.27 11.88
CA ASN A 194 20.05 17.30 12.48
C ASN A 194 18.56 16.90 12.55
N CYS A 195 18.26 15.60 12.54
CA CYS A 195 16.89 15.09 12.69
C CYS A 195 16.46 15.10 14.18
N SER A 196 15.15 15.07 14.44
CA SER A 196 14.61 14.86 15.79
C SER A 196 15.10 13.54 16.40
N SER A 197 15.27 13.51 17.72
CA SER A 197 15.80 12.34 18.44
C SER A 197 14.95 11.07 18.30
N ASP A 198 13.64 11.22 18.07
CA ASP A 198 12.67 10.14 17.87
C ASP A 198 12.43 9.80 16.39
N SER A 199 13.24 10.37 15.48
CA SER A 199 13.16 10.12 14.04
C SER A 199 14.35 9.31 13.56
N LYS A 200 14.22 8.73 12.36
CA LYS A 200 15.30 7.94 11.77
C LYS A 200 16.07 8.76 10.75
N CYS A 201 17.36 8.92 10.98
CA CYS A 201 18.27 9.58 10.05
C CYS A 201 18.77 8.58 9.02
N ILE A 202 18.54 8.83 7.74
CA ILE A 202 18.86 7.86 6.67
C ILE A 202 19.95 8.33 5.72
N GLY A 203 20.44 9.55 5.88
CA GLY A 203 21.58 10.05 5.10
C GLY A 203 21.57 11.57 4.95
N LEU A 204 22.34 12.01 3.95
CA LEU A 204 22.46 13.40 3.52
C LEU A 204 22.09 13.56 2.06
N SER A 205 21.45 14.68 1.73
CA SER A 205 21.34 15.13 0.35
C SER A 205 22.65 15.75 -0.14
N SER A 206 22.76 15.90 -1.45
CA SER A 206 23.85 16.62 -2.15
C SER A 206 24.09 18.05 -1.64
N HIS A 207 23.09 18.66 -1.00
CA HIS A 207 23.18 19.98 -0.37
C HIS A 207 23.51 19.92 1.13
N ASN A 208 24.05 18.80 1.60
CA ASN A 208 24.44 18.55 2.98
C ASN A 208 23.29 18.70 4.00
N ARG A 209 22.06 18.36 3.59
CA ARG A 209 20.87 18.37 4.47
C ARG A 209 20.54 16.95 4.90
N SER A 210 20.35 16.74 6.20
CA SER A 210 19.91 15.47 6.76
C SER A 210 18.56 15.05 6.18
N ILE A 211 18.42 13.77 5.89
CA ILE A 211 17.19 13.15 5.42
C ILE A 211 16.60 12.34 6.57
N CYS A 212 15.39 12.70 6.98
CA CYS A 212 14.77 12.23 8.21
C CYS A 212 13.45 11.52 7.93
N VAL A 213 13.30 10.28 8.42
CA VAL A 213 12.01 9.57 8.44
C VAL A 213 11.28 9.95 9.71
N CYS A 214 10.17 10.69 9.56
CA CYS A 214 9.44 11.21 10.70
C CYS A 214 8.55 10.14 11.33
N PRO A 215 8.52 10.05 12.67
CA PRO A 215 7.55 9.23 13.37
C PRO A 215 6.14 9.80 13.19
N MET A 216 5.17 9.02 13.63
CA MET A 216 3.77 9.42 13.60
C MET A 216 3.55 10.79 14.29
N ASN A 217 2.69 11.62 13.70
CA ASN A 217 2.36 12.99 14.15
C ASN A 217 3.49 14.01 14.10
N ARG A 218 4.67 13.66 13.57
CA ARG A 218 5.74 14.62 13.28
C ARG A 218 5.92 14.84 11.79
N PHE A 219 6.34 16.05 11.42
CA PHE A 219 6.57 16.43 10.04
C PHE A 219 7.67 17.50 9.89
N GLY A 220 7.92 17.89 8.65
CA GLY A 220 8.98 18.81 8.26
C GLY A 220 10.32 18.10 8.03
N TYR A 221 11.24 18.79 7.36
CA TYR A 221 12.53 18.21 6.93
C TYR A 221 13.39 17.62 8.05
N ARG A 222 13.20 18.09 9.29
CA ARG A 222 13.92 17.61 10.48
C ARG A 222 13.03 16.81 11.45
N CYS A 223 11.76 16.61 11.13
CA CYS A 223 10.79 15.97 12.02
C CYS A 223 10.63 16.65 13.38
N LEU A 224 10.83 17.96 13.46
CA LEU A 224 10.72 18.75 14.70
C LEU A 224 9.33 19.35 14.87
N LEU A 225 8.52 19.40 13.81
CA LEU A 225 7.17 19.96 13.84
C LEU A 225 6.18 18.84 14.19
N THR A 226 5.16 19.18 14.98
CA THR A 226 4.10 18.25 15.39
C THR A 226 2.76 18.67 14.82
N ASP A 227 2.02 17.73 14.27
CA ASP A 227 0.66 17.97 13.82
C ASP A 227 -0.31 17.89 15.01
N PRO A 228 -0.99 18.99 15.39
CA PRO A 228 -1.86 19.02 16.55
C PRO A 228 -3.20 18.31 16.32
N ILE A 229 -3.56 17.96 15.08
CA ILE A 229 -4.90 17.45 14.72
C ILE A 229 -5.22 16.18 15.51
N CYS A 230 -4.31 15.21 15.51
CA CYS A 230 -4.49 13.95 16.23
C CYS A 230 -4.11 14.01 17.72
N GLN A 231 -3.69 15.17 18.25
CA GLN A 231 -3.26 15.35 19.64
C GLN A 231 -4.34 15.97 20.56
N ARG A 232 -5.48 16.43 20.01
CA ARG A 232 -6.56 17.00 20.83
C ARG A 232 -7.29 15.92 21.63
N ASN A 233 -6.91 15.80 22.91
CA ASN A 233 -7.35 14.78 23.86
C ASN A 233 -8.85 14.75 24.25
N ASN A 234 -9.70 15.67 23.79
CA ASN A 234 -11.04 15.77 24.38
C ASN A 234 -12.16 15.01 23.67
N HIS A 235 -11.99 14.57 22.41
CA HIS A 235 -12.84 13.54 21.80
C HIS A 235 -11.96 12.78 20.82
N SER A 236 -11.69 11.50 21.06
CA SER A 236 -10.87 10.70 20.15
C SER A 236 -11.44 10.83 18.73
N MET A 237 -10.69 11.48 17.84
CA MET A 237 -11.15 11.71 16.47
C MET A 237 -11.50 10.40 15.78
N CYS A 238 -10.81 9.32 16.17
CA CYS A 238 -11.17 7.95 15.88
C CYS A 238 -11.78 7.30 17.13
N LEU A 239 -12.95 6.71 16.99
CA LEU A 239 -13.68 5.97 18.02
C LEU A 239 -13.20 4.52 18.08
N ASN A 240 -13.67 3.78 19.09
CA ASN A 240 -13.48 2.33 19.24
C ASN A 240 -12.01 1.85 19.15
N GLY A 241 -11.07 2.65 19.63
CA GLY A 241 -9.63 2.32 19.56
C GLY A 241 -8.98 2.54 18.20
N GLY A 242 -9.64 3.28 17.29
CA GLY A 242 -9.06 3.69 16.02
C GLY A 242 -7.82 4.57 16.17
N THR A 243 -6.87 4.40 15.25
CA THR A 243 -5.61 5.17 15.23
C THR A 243 -5.76 6.38 14.30
N CYS A 244 -5.60 7.59 14.82
CA CYS A 244 -5.71 8.85 14.05
C CYS A 244 -4.43 9.14 13.29
N ILE A 245 -4.52 9.38 11.98
CA ILE A 245 -3.42 9.79 11.11
C ILE A 245 -3.70 11.20 10.58
N PRO A 246 -2.78 12.16 10.72
CA PRO A 246 -2.92 13.46 10.08
C PRO A 246 -2.90 13.32 8.55
N ALA A 247 -3.65 14.17 7.85
CA ALA A 247 -3.62 14.20 6.41
C ALA A 247 -2.28 14.76 5.91
N ASP A 248 -1.64 14.05 4.97
CA ASP A 248 -0.42 14.55 4.32
C ASP A 248 -0.77 15.51 3.18
N GLU A 249 0.24 16.17 2.60
CA GLU A 249 0.12 17.13 1.49
C GLU A 249 -0.57 16.55 0.22
N TYR A 250 -0.54 15.22 0.07
CA TYR A 250 -1.19 14.46 -1.01
C TYR A 250 -2.66 14.09 -0.72
N ALA A 251 -3.19 14.47 0.44
CA ALA A 251 -4.58 14.22 0.79
C ALA A 251 -5.54 15.14 0.02
N LEU A 252 -6.82 14.73 -0.05
CA LEU A 252 -7.88 15.55 -0.63
C LEU A 252 -7.96 16.89 0.14
N PRO A 253 -8.15 18.04 -0.56
CA PRO A 253 -8.05 19.39 0.03
C PRO A 253 -8.90 19.68 1.27
N HIS A 254 -9.88 18.83 1.59
CA HIS A 254 -10.84 19.03 2.67
C HIS A 254 -10.72 18.03 3.83
N LYS A 255 -9.91 16.97 3.72
CA LYS A 255 -9.74 16.00 4.81
C LYS A 255 -8.49 16.32 5.62
N LYS A 256 -8.68 16.57 6.91
CA LYS A 256 -7.61 16.94 7.87
C LYS A 256 -6.98 15.74 8.58
N PHE A 257 -7.69 14.62 8.66
CA PHE A 257 -7.20 13.38 9.28
C PHE A 257 -7.90 12.15 8.68
N TYR A 258 -7.36 10.98 8.99
CA TYR A 258 -7.89 9.66 8.66
C TYR A 258 -7.81 8.74 9.86
N CYS A 259 -8.70 7.75 9.95
CA CYS A 259 -8.68 6.75 11.01
C CYS A 259 -8.33 5.37 10.46
N ILE A 260 -7.33 4.71 11.06
CA ILE A 260 -7.12 3.27 10.89
C ILE A 260 -8.01 2.57 11.92
N CYS A 261 -9.04 1.88 11.44
CA CYS A 261 -9.97 1.19 12.32
C CYS A 261 -9.45 -0.20 12.72
N PRO A 262 -9.61 -0.58 14.01
CA PRO A 262 -9.29 -1.92 14.43
C PRO A 262 -10.26 -2.92 13.82
N ILE A 263 -9.87 -4.20 13.85
CA ILE A 263 -10.69 -5.30 13.34
C ILE A 263 -12.07 -5.27 14.01
N GLY A 264 -13.13 -5.29 13.20
CA GLY A 264 -14.50 -5.25 13.68
C GLY A 264 -15.11 -3.87 13.78
N TYR A 265 -14.41 -2.82 13.32
CA TYR A 265 -14.95 -1.47 13.22
C TYR A 265 -14.62 -0.85 11.86
N ILE A 266 -15.57 -0.09 11.32
CA ILE A 266 -15.42 0.69 10.08
C ILE A 266 -16.07 2.07 10.25
N GLY A 267 -16.04 2.86 9.19
CA GLY A 267 -16.52 4.25 9.19
C GLY A 267 -15.36 5.24 9.14
N GLU A 268 -15.67 6.51 8.93
CA GLU A 268 -14.62 7.54 8.80
C GLU A 268 -13.88 7.77 10.13
N ARG A 269 -14.57 7.53 11.23
CA ARG A 269 -14.08 7.64 12.61
C ARG A 269 -14.14 6.30 13.33
N CYS A 270 -14.24 5.18 12.62
CA CYS A 270 -14.39 3.86 13.23
C CYS A 270 -15.64 3.74 14.13
N GLU A 271 -16.68 4.50 13.81
CA GLU A 271 -17.92 4.63 14.59
C GLU A 271 -18.87 3.45 14.42
N ILE A 272 -18.73 2.68 13.34
CA ILE A 272 -19.64 1.60 12.99
C ILE A 272 -19.00 0.27 13.38
N ALA A 273 -19.63 -0.45 14.31
CA ALA A 273 -19.25 -1.82 14.63
C ALA A 273 -19.67 -2.76 13.49
N GLU A 274 -18.72 -3.55 13.00
CA GLU A 274 -18.99 -4.62 12.05
C GLU A 274 -19.66 -5.81 12.73
N LYS A 275 -20.50 -6.51 11.96
CA LYS A 275 -21.24 -7.66 12.47
C LYS A 275 -20.34 -8.87 12.49
N LYS A 276 -20.39 -9.63 13.59
CA LYS A 276 -19.63 -10.88 13.72
C LYS A 276 -20.39 -12.01 13.04
N ILE A 277 -19.79 -12.60 12.03
CA ILE A 277 -20.26 -13.81 11.37
C ILE A 277 -19.36 -14.96 11.81
N HIS A 278 -19.91 -15.87 12.59
CA HIS A 278 -19.27 -17.10 13.02
C HIS A 278 -19.68 -18.23 12.07
N ILE A 279 -18.71 -18.84 11.42
CA ILE A 279 -18.91 -20.00 10.54
C ILE A 279 -18.29 -21.20 11.21
N LEU A 280 -19.08 -22.22 11.49
CA LEU A 280 -18.64 -23.50 12.03
C LEU A 280 -18.61 -24.52 10.88
N PHE A 281 -17.60 -25.38 10.85
CA PHE A 281 -17.49 -26.45 9.88
C PHE A 281 -17.72 -27.80 10.57
N GLU A 282 -18.50 -28.65 9.93
CA GLU A 282 -18.66 -30.03 10.40
C GLU A 282 -17.35 -30.82 10.24
N LYS A 283 -17.07 -31.76 11.16
CA LYS A 283 -15.79 -32.48 11.25
C LYS A 283 -15.33 -33.18 9.97
N ASN A 284 -16.26 -33.50 9.08
CA ASN A 284 -15.98 -34.20 7.83
C ASN A 284 -15.48 -33.27 6.70
N ILE A 285 -15.49 -31.96 6.93
CA ILE A 285 -15.06 -30.97 5.94
C ILE A 285 -13.58 -30.65 6.16
N ILE A 286 -12.76 -30.99 5.17
CA ILE A 286 -11.33 -30.64 5.17
C ILE A 286 -11.19 -29.20 4.67
N ILE A 287 -10.93 -28.27 5.59
CA ILE A 287 -10.79 -26.85 5.29
C ILE A 287 -9.43 -26.58 4.64
N SER A 288 -9.43 -25.82 3.54
CA SER A 288 -8.19 -25.34 2.92
C SER A 288 -7.52 -24.25 3.77
N GLN A 289 -6.19 -24.19 3.76
CA GLN A 289 -5.44 -23.12 4.46
C GLN A 289 -5.81 -21.71 3.98
N VAL A 290 -6.21 -21.58 2.72
CA VAL A 290 -6.71 -20.33 2.13
C VAL A 290 -8.10 -20.61 1.60
N ILE A 291 -9.04 -19.77 2.00
CA ILE A 291 -10.43 -19.81 1.53
C ILE A 291 -10.85 -18.44 1.04
N PHE A 292 -11.73 -18.41 0.03
CA PHE A 292 -12.42 -17.20 -0.37
C PHE A 292 -13.86 -17.25 0.13
N ILE A 293 -14.38 -16.12 0.54
CA ILE A 293 -15.73 -16.00 1.05
C ILE A 293 -16.42 -14.92 0.25
N HIS A 294 -17.48 -15.31 -0.46
CA HIS A 294 -18.23 -14.44 -1.34
C HIS A 294 -19.55 -14.08 -0.67
N PHE A 295 -19.74 -12.79 -0.47
CA PHE A 295 -20.99 -12.20 -0.03
C PHE A 295 -21.73 -11.69 -1.27
N LEU A 296 -22.94 -12.20 -1.50
CA LEU A 296 -23.79 -11.71 -2.58
C LEU A 296 -24.98 -10.96 -2.00
N GLU A 297 -25.16 -9.73 -2.48
CA GLU A 297 -26.33 -8.92 -2.23
C GLU A 297 -27.26 -8.99 -3.45
N ILE A 298 -28.45 -9.57 -3.28
CA ILE A 298 -29.50 -9.60 -4.29
C ILE A 298 -30.37 -8.38 -4.08
N ILE A 299 -30.38 -7.47 -5.05
CA ILE A 299 -31.26 -6.30 -5.04
C ILE A 299 -32.24 -6.46 -6.18
N LYS A 300 -33.53 -6.25 -5.90
CA LYS A 300 -34.58 -6.36 -6.92
C LYS A 300 -34.25 -5.40 -8.07
N GLU A 301 -34.40 -5.89 -9.32
CA GLU A 301 -34.19 -5.11 -10.55
C GLU A 301 -32.76 -4.58 -10.77
N MET A 302 -31.77 -5.05 -10.00
CA MET A 302 -30.36 -4.74 -10.22
C MET A 302 -29.51 -6.01 -10.28
N ASN A 303 -28.34 -5.89 -10.91
CA ASN A 303 -27.36 -6.97 -10.90
C ASN A 303 -26.90 -7.24 -9.46
N PRO A 304 -26.75 -8.52 -9.07
CA PRO A 304 -26.31 -8.87 -7.73
C PRO A 304 -24.90 -8.33 -7.49
N LYS A 305 -24.70 -7.67 -6.34
CA LYS A 305 -23.37 -7.19 -5.94
C LYS A 305 -22.61 -8.31 -5.26
N ARG A 306 -21.41 -8.61 -5.73
CA ARG A 306 -20.51 -9.60 -5.14
C ARG A 306 -19.34 -8.90 -4.45
N SER A 307 -19.12 -9.24 -3.19
CA SER A 307 -17.91 -8.87 -2.47
C SER A 307 -17.18 -10.12 -2.02
N THR A 308 -15.86 -10.16 -2.17
CA THR A 308 -15.05 -11.34 -1.85
C THR A 308 -13.97 -10.98 -0.85
N ILE A 309 -13.84 -11.79 0.20
CA ILE A 309 -12.71 -11.71 1.13
C ILE A 309 -11.88 -12.99 1.03
N LEU A 310 -10.58 -12.85 1.25
CA LEU A 310 -9.65 -13.96 1.42
C LEU A 310 -9.35 -14.12 2.91
N LYS A 311 -9.39 -15.36 3.40
CA LYS A 311 -9.02 -15.69 4.77
C LYS A 311 -8.02 -16.84 4.78
N THR A 312 -6.99 -16.69 5.60
CA THR A 312 -6.07 -17.78 5.95
C THR A 312 -6.58 -18.46 7.21
N VAL A 313 -6.79 -19.77 7.14
CA VAL A 313 -7.28 -20.58 8.26
C VAL A 313 -6.11 -21.36 8.84
N PRO A 314 -5.80 -21.21 10.14
CA PRO A 314 -4.85 -22.05 10.86
C PRO A 314 -5.21 -23.54 10.76
N ILE A 315 -4.20 -24.39 10.81
CA ILE A 315 -4.37 -25.85 10.86
C ILE A 315 -5.16 -26.21 12.13
N GLN A 316 -6.16 -27.11 12.03
CA GLN A 316 -7.04 -27.59 13.12
C GLN A 316 -8.07 -26.59 13.68
N GLN A 317 -8.46 -25.55 12.93
CA GLN A 317 -9.62 -24.73 13.32
C GLN A 317 -10.90 -25.16 12.62
N ASP A 318 -11.90 -25.57 13.41
CA ASP A 318 -13.24 -25.96 12.93
C ASP A 318 -14.21 -24.77 12.83
N SER A 319 -13.72 -23.55 13.06
CA SER A 319 -14.56 -22.35 12.98
C SER A 319 -13.78 -21.13 12.51
N LEU A 320 -14.52 -20.19 11.92
CA LEU A 320 -14.00 -18.92 11.42
C LEU A 320 -14.90 -17.78 11.90
N THR A 321 -14.28 -16.69 12.35
CA THR A 321 -14.99 -15.45 12.64
C THR A 321 -14.66 -14.38 11.60
N ILE A 322 -15.69 -13.78 11.05
CA ILE A 322 -15.61 -12.73 10.03
C ILE A 322 -16.30 -11.49 10.59
N TYR A 323 -15.72 -10.33 10.31
CA TYR A 323 -16.36 -9.05 10.57
C TYR A 323 -16.86 -8.52 9.24
N TRP A 324 -18.16 -8.24 9.17
CA TRP A 324 -18.82 -7.82 7.94
C TRP A 324 -19.84 -6.73 8.20
N SER A 325 -19.81 -5.69 7.37
CA SER A 325 -20.62 -4.50 7.53
C SER A 325 -21.67 -4.31 6.42
N LEU A 326 -21.40 -4.85 5.23
CA LEU A 326 -22.27 -4.67 4.07
C LEU A 326 -23.50 -5.61 4.14
N PRO A 327 -24.64 -5.22 3.55
CA PRO A 327 -25.76 -6.14 3.38
C PRO A 327 -25.37 -7.35 2.52
N PHE A 328 -25.94 -8.51 2.84
CA PHE A 328 -25.76 -9.73 2.06
C PHE A 328 -27.01 -10.62 2.21
N HIS A 329 -27.25 -11.43 1.18
CA HIS A 329 -28.33 -12.41 1.13
C HIS A 329 -27.76 -13.83 1.06
N LEU A 330 -26.63 -14.03 0.39
CA LEU A 330 -25.97 -15.32 0.27
C LEU A 330 -24.50 -15.22 0.70
N ILE A 331 -24.02 -16.28 1.35
CA ILE A 331 -22.60 -16.49 1.63
C ILE A 331 -22.17 -17.79 0.97
N PHE A 332 -21.19 -17.71 0.06
CA PHE A 332 -20.49 -18.88 -0.45
C PHE A 332 -19.06 -18.91 0.09
N ILE A 333 -18.58 -20.12 0.36
CA ILE A 333 -17.19 -20.38 0.71
C ILE A 333 -16.57 -21.19 -0.41
N GLU A 334 -15.49 -20.66 -0.99
CA GLU A 334 -14.69 -21.30 -2.01
C GLU A 334 -13.39 -21.82 -1.38
N PHE A 335 -13.19 -23.13 -1.49
CA PHE A 335 -11.94 -23.81 -1.14
C PHE A 335 -11.04 -23.95 -2.36
N LYS A 336 -9.83 -24.51 -2.15
CA LYS A 336 -8.90 -24.81 -3.24
C LYS A 336 -9.59 -25.68 -4.31
N ASN A 337 -9.26 -25.45 -5.58
CA ASN A 337 -9.81 -26.11 -6.77
C ASN A 337 -11.28 -25.78 -7.10
N LYS A 338 -11.78 -24.58 -6.76
CA LYS A 338 -13.16 -24.14 -7.02
C LYS A 338 -14.23 -25.04 -6.36
N ASN A 339 -13.94 -25.58 -5.19
CA ASN A 339 -14.94 -26.32 -4.40
C ASN A 339 -15.78 -25.32 -3.60
N TYR A 340 -17.08 -25.22 -3.88
CA TYR A 340 -17.97 -24.24 -3.28
C TYR A 340 -18.91 -24.86 -2.24
N TYR A 341 -19.16 -24.12 -1.17
CA TYR A 341 -20.17 -24.45 -0.15
C TYR A 341 -21.09 -23.26 0.06
N LEU A 342 -22.39 -23.50 0.13
CA LEU A 342 -23.39 -22.49 0.47
C LEU A 342 -23.52 -22.38 1.98
N ALA A 343 -22.82 -21.43 2.58
CA ALA A 343 -22.75 -21.30 4.03
C ALA A 343 -23.99 -20.63 4.65
N ALA A 344 -24.69 -19.78 3.91
CA ALA A 344 -25.90 -19.12 4.42
C ALA A 344 -26.81 -18.60 3.32
N ILE A 345 -28.12 -18.69 3.56
CA ILE A 345 -29.17 -17.99 2.80
C ILE A 345 -30.00 -17.15 3.77
N LYS A 346 -30.10 -15.84 3.51
CA LYS A 346 -31.01 -14.93 4.20
C LYS A 346 -32.02 -14.35 3.20
N ARG A 347 -33.29 -14.72 3.36
CA ARG A 347 -34.42 -14.18 2.58
C ARG A 347 -34.82 -12.77 3.02
N THR A 348 -34.73 -12.49 4.33
CA THR A 348 -34.93 -11.16 4.89
C THR A 348 -33.73 -10.79 5.73
N TYR A 349 -33.11 -9.65 5.41
CA TYR A 349 -31.99 -9.15 6.19
C TYR A 349 -32.50 -8.53 7.49
N LYS A 350 -32.50 -9.30 8.58
CA LYS A 350 -32.66 -8.77 9.94
C LYS A 350 -31.30 -8.36 10.49
N GLN A 351 -31.23 -7.15 11.06
CA GLN A 351 -30.01 -6.59 11.65
C GLN A 351 -29.70 -7.26 13.00
N SER A 352 -29.06 -8.43 12.99
CA SER A 352 -28.45 -9.00 14.19
C SER A 352 -26.98 -8.58 14.30
N ALA A 353 -26.50 -8.29 15.51
CA ALA A 353 -25.10 -7.91 15.77
C ALA A 353 -24.13 -9.09 15.60
N THR A 354 -24.61 -10.30 15.86
CA THR A 354 -23.91 -11.56 15.66
C THR A 354 -24.76 -12.48 14.78
N TYR A 355 -24.10 -13.29 13.95
CA TYR A 355 -24.73 -14.31 13.11
C TYR A 355 -23.84 -15.55 13.14
N SER A 356 -24.44 -16.71 13.42
CA SER A 356 -23.74 -17.99 13.40
C SER A 356 -24.36 -18.90 12.35
N THR A 357 -23.52 -19.57 11.56
CA THR A 357 -23.94 -20.60 10.61
C THR A 357 -23.01 -21.81 10.69
N THR A 358 -23.52 -22.99 10.37
CA THR A 358 -22.77 -24.23 10.35
C THR A 358 -22.81 -24.80 8.94
N VAL A 359 -21.65 -25.01 8.35
CA VAL A 359 -21.48 -25.60 7.02
C VAL A 359 -21.35 -27.10 7.17
N LYS A 360 -22.23 -27.82 6.48
CA LYS A 360 -22.32 -29.28 6.44
C LYS A 360 -21.89 -29.80 5.07
N SER A 361 -21.60 -31.09 4.98
CA SER A 361 -21.29 -31.73 3.68
C SER A 361 -22.45 -31.63 2.68
N SER A 362 -23.70 -31.52 3.15
CA SER A 362 -24.89 -31.29 2.31
C SER A 362 -24.93 -29.91 1.66
N ASP A 363 -24.14 -28.95 2.16
CA ASP A 363 -24.12 -27.57 1.65
C ASP A 363 -23.13 -27.40 0.50
N HIS A 364 -22.47 -28.50 0.09
CA HIS A 364 -21.57 -28.52 -1.05
C HIS A 364 -22.33 -28.24 -2.36
N CYS A 365 -21.81 -27.31 -3.16
CA CYS A 365 -22.35 -26.97 -4.46
C CYS A 365 -21.60 -27.77 -5.55
N PRO A 366 -22.17 -28.86 -6.09
CA PRO A 366 -21.54 -29.62 -7.16
C PRO A 366 -21.35 -28.79 -8.43
N ASN A 367 -20.35 -29.17 -9.21
CA ASN A 367 -20.18 -28.64 -10.55
C ASN A 367 -21.25 -29.21 -11.48
N ILE A 368 -21.67 -28.44 -12.48
CA ILE A 368 -22.66 -28.87 -13.46
C ILE A 368 -22.31 -30.18 -14.18
N ASN A 369 -21.02 -30.49 -14.32
CA ASN A 369 -20.51 -31.74 -14.90
C ASN A 369 -20.92 -33.00 -14.11
N GLN A 370 -21.26 -32.84 -12.84
CA GLN A 370 -21.72 -33.92 -11.97
C GLN A 370 -23.25 -34.09 -12.03
N LEU A 371 -23.97 -33.07 -12.51
CA LEU A 371 -25.43 -33.05 -12.56
C LEU A 371 -25.99 -33.39 -13.94
N PHE A 372 -25.23 -33.12 -15.01
CA PHE A 372 -25.68 -33.33 -16.39
C PHE A 372 -24.69 -34.16 -17.21
N ASN A 373 -25.19 -34.73 -18.30
CA ASN A 373 -24.40 -35.50 -19.26
C ASN A 373 -23.33 -34.64 -19.95
N LYS A 374 -22.24 -35.27 -20.39
CA LYS A 374 -21.13 -34.59 -21.10
C LYS A 374 -21.58 -33.77 -22.31
N THR A 375 -22.56 -34.25 -23.06
CA THR A 375 -23.12 -33.55 -24.23
C THR A 375 -23.81 -32.24 -23.86
N PHE A 376 -24.43 -32.18 -22.68
CA PHE A 376 -25.06 -30.97 -22.15
C PHE A 376 -24.02 -29.92 -21.76
N VAL A 377 -22.97 -30.34 -21.04
CA VAL A 377 -21.88 -29.46 -20.60
C VAL A 377 -21.22 -28.74 -21.79
N GLN A 378 -21.07 -29.44 -22.92
CA GLN A 378 -20.49 -28.89 -24.14
C GLN A 378 -21.38 -27.86 -24.84
N MET A 379 -22.65 -27.73 -24.48
CA MET A 379 -23.54 -26.73 -25.08
C MET A 379 -23.14 -25.32 -24.66
N HIS A 380 -23.42 -24.34 -25.52
CA HIS A 380 -23.24 -22.92 -25.20
C HIS A 380 -24.06 -22.53 -23.95
N ILE A 381 -23.51 -21.67 -23.10
CA ILE A 381 -24.08 -21.31 -21.78
C ILE A 381 -25.54 -20.84 -21.84
N ILE A 382 -25.92 -20.06 -22.86
CA ILE A 382 -27.31 -19.60 -23.09
C ILE A 382 -28.29 -20.76 -23.25
N ARG A 383 -27.85 -21.89 -23.85
CA ARG A 383 -28.68 -23.09 -23.96
C ARG A 383 -28.72 -23.82 -22.62
N ARG A 384 -27.58 -23.94 -21.93
CA ARG A 384 -27.48 -24.63 -20.62
C ARG A 384 -28.40 -23.99 -19.59
N ILE A 385 -28.38 -22.66 -19.45
CA ILE A 385 -29.18 -21.89 -18.46
C ILE A 385 -30.67 -22.23 -18.51
N LYS A 386 -31.22 -22.52 -19.71
CA LYS A 386 -32.64 -22.88 -19.87
C LYS A 386 -33.03 -24.15 -19.09
N TYR A 387 -32.07 -25.02 -18.80
CA TYR A 387 -32.29 -26.31 -18.15
C TYR A 387 -31.82 -26.35 -16.69
N TYR A 388 -31.35 -25.24 -16.13
CA TYR A 388 -30.84 -25.16 -14.74
C TYR A 388 -31.90 -25.41 -13.67
N HIS A 389 -33.17 -25.35 -14.04
CA HIS A 389 -34.27 -25.72 -13.17
C HIS A 389 -34.44 -27.24 -13.00
N LEU A 390 -33.94 -28.08 -13.93
CA LEU A 390 -34.17 -29.52 -13.90
C LEU A 390 -33.57 -30.22 -12.66
N PRO A 391 -32.30 -29.98 -12.28
CA PRO A 391 -31.73 -30.60 -11.07
C PRO A 391 -32.45 -30.16 -9.80
N CYS A 392 -33.00 -28.94 -9.79
CA CYS A 392 -33.76 -28.41 -8.66
C CYS A 392 -35.14 -29.07 -8.50
N GLN A 393 -35.70 -29.66 -9.55
CA GLN A 393 -36.97 -30.38 -9.48
C GLN A 393 -36.80 -31.80 -8.92
N GLN A 394 -35.61 -32.37 -9.05
CA GLN A 394 -35.31 -33.73 -8.62
C GLN A 394 -35.03 -33.78 -7.12
N HIS A 395 -36.08 -34.05 -6.34
CA HIS A 395 -36.03 -34.02 -4.86
C HIS A 395 -35.04 -35.02 -4.26
N SER A 396 -34.68 -36.10 -4.98
CA SER A 396 -33.70 -37.08 -4.52
C SER A 396 -32.28 -36.53 -4.44
N LEU A 397 -31.96 -35.44 -5.14
CA LEU A 397 -30.64 -34.82 -5.11
C LEU A 397 -30.44 -33.89 -3.91
N ASN A 398 -31.53 -33.48 -3.23
CA ASN A 398 -31.51 -32.53 -2.10
C ASN A 398 -30.55 -31.33 -2.34
N LEU A 399 -30.62 -30.76 -3.55
CA LEU A 399 -29.64 -29.82 -4.06
C LEU A 399 -29.95 -28.40 -3.55
N SER A 400 -29.02 -27.82 -2.77
CA SER A 400 -29.14 -26.45 -2.26
C SER A 400 -28.54 -25.40 -3.22
N CYS A 401 -27.49 -25.77 -3.95
CA CYS A 401 -26.76 -24.92 -4.89
C CYS A 401 -25.97 -25.78 -5.88
N PHE A 402 -25.52 -25.17 -6.99
CA PHE A 402 -24.54 -25.74 -7.93
C PHE A 402 -23.85 -24.58 -8.67
N TYR A 403 -22.79 -24.87 -9.42
CA TYR A 403 -22.09 -23.86 -10.22
C TYR A 403 -21.73 -24.34 -11.63
N ASP A 404 -21.57 -23.38 -12.54
CA ASP A 404 -21.11 -23.55 -13.92
C ASP A 404 -19.95 -22.57 -14.18
N ASP A 405 -19.05 -22.92 -15.11
CA ASP A 405 -17.82 -22.17 -15.40
C ASP A 405 -18.03 -20.89 -16.22
#